data_AF-A0A530QH96-F1
#
_entry.id   AF-A0A530QH96-F1
#
_cell.length_a   1.000
_cell.length_b   1.000
_cell.length_c   1.000
_cell.angle_alpha   90.00
_cell.angle_beta   90.00
_cell.angle_gamma   90.00
#
_symmetry.space_group_name_H-M   'P 1'
#
loop_
_entity.id
_entity.type
_entity.pdbx_description
1 polymer ?
#
loop_
_entity_poly.entity_id
_entity_poly.type
_entity_poly.pdbx_seq_one_letter_code
_entity_poly.pdbx_strand_id
1 'polypeptide(L)' 'MNSAARIEAFLEMMSAERGAAENTLSSYRRDLEDASAEIDGGLAGAAAADIRGYL' A
#
# COMPACT_ATOMS: atom_id res chain seq x y z
N MET A 1 -4.99 -9.92 10.03
CA MET A 1 -5.53 -9.29 8.80
C MET A 1 -4.40 -9.25 7.79
N ASN A 2 -4.62 -9.80 6.60
CA ASN A 2 -3.59 -9.95 5.55
C ASN A 2 -3.26 -8.57 4.93
N SER A 3 -1.99 -8.30 4.59
CA SER A 3 -1.58 -7.02 3.97
C SER A 3 -2.33 -6.72 2.67
N ALA A 4 -2.58 -7.74 1.84
CA ALA A 4 -3.33 -7.60 0.60
C ALA A 4 -4.74 -7.04 0.84
N ALA A 5 -5.45 -7.56 1.84
CA ALA A 5 -6.80 -7.09 2.18
C ALA A 5 -6.82 -5.62 2.65
N ARG A 6 -5.74 -5.15 3.27
CA ARG A 6 -5.61 -3.73 3.66
C ARG A 6 -5.32 -2.82 2.47
N ILE A 7 -4.48 -3.29 1.53
CA ILE A 7 -4.18 -2.58 0.28
C ILE A 7 -5.46 -2.45 -0.55
N GLU A 8 -6.22 -3.52 -0.71
CA GLU A 8 -7.52 -3.50 -1.42
C GLU A 8 -8.50 -2.50 -0.79
N ALA A 9 -8.71 -2.56 0.53
CA ALA A 9 -9.60 -1.64 1.23
C ALA A 9 -9.17 -0.16 1.08
N PHE A 10 -7.86 0.11 1.12
CA PHE A 10 -7.34 1.45 0.88
C PHE A 10 -7.62 1.93 -0.55
N LEU A 11 -7.40 1.08 -1.56
CA LEU A 11 -7.63 1.42 -2.96
C LEU A 11 -9.12 1.61 -3.28
N GLU A 12 -10.00 0.81 -2.68
CA GLU A 12 -11.46 0.98 -2.77
C GLU A 12 -11.89 2.34 -2.22
N MET A 13 -11.39 2.73 -1.05
CA MET A 13 -11.61 4.06 -0.48
C MET A 13 -11.09 5.17 -1.40
N MET A 14 -9.88 5.04 -1.94
CA MET A 14 -9.30 6.03 -2.86
C MET A 14 -10.13 6.18 -4.16
N SER A 15 -10.66 5.07 -4.68
CA SER A 15 -11.56 5.07 -5.83
C SER A 15 -12.89 5.76 -5.51
N ALA A 16 -13.52 5.39 -4.39
CA ALA A 16 -14.88 5.83 -4.04
C ALA A 16 -14.93 7.28 -3.53
N GLU A 17 -13.98 7.70 -2.69
CA GLU A 17 -14.05 8.98 -1.99
C GLU A 17 -13.32 10.11 -2.71
N ARG A 18 -12.29 9.77 -3.51
CA ARG A 18 -11.40 10.75 -4.13
C ARG A 18 -11.42 10.70 -5.65
N GLY A 19 -12.13 9.75 -6.25
CA GLY A 19 -12.20 9.57 -7.70
C GLY A 19 -10.81 9.37 -8.31
N ALA A 20 -9.90 8.68 -7.61
CA ALA A 20 -8.55 8.45 -8.11
C ALA A 20 -8.61 7.72 -9.47
N ALA A 21 -7.81 8.19 -10.42
CA ALA A 21 -7.76 7.58 -11.76
C ALA A 21 -7.25 6.14 -11.69
N GLU A 22 -7.67 5.30 -12.64
CA GLU A 22 -7.28 3.88 -12.70
C GLU A 22 -5.77 3.68 -12.72
N ASN A 23 -5.05 4.48 -13.50
CA ASN A 23 -3.58 4.44 -13.55
C ASN A 23 -2.93 4.78 -12.20
N THR A 24 -3.52 5.72 -11.45
CA THR A 24 -3.06 6.07 -10.10
C THR A 24 -3.28 4.92 -9.13
N LEU A 25 -4.48 4.31 -9.14
CA LEU A 25 -4.79 3.15 -8.30
C LEU A 25 -3.90 1.95 -8.62
N SER A 26 -3.62 1.72 -9.90
CA SER A 26 -2.69 0.67 -10.34
C SER A 26 -1.25 0.93 -9.88
N SER A 27 -0.78 2.17 -9.95
CA SER A 27 0.55 2.54 -9.42
C SER A 27 0.60 2.30 -7.92
N TYR A 28 -0.37 2.83 -7.16
CA TYR A 28 -0.42 2.64 -5.71
C TYR A 28 -0.49 1.18 -5.31
N ARG A 29 -1.28 0.35 -6.00
CA ARG A 29 -1.30 -1.09 -5.74
C ARG A 29 0.10 -1.68 -5.84
N ARG A 30 0.78 -1.42 -6.95
CA ARG A 30 2.09 -1.98 -7.23
C ARG A 30 3.13 -1.52 -6.19
N ASP A 31 3.13 -0.23 -5.86
CA ASP A 31 4.07 0.34 -4.89
C ASP A 31 3.82 -0.18 -3.46
N LEU A 32 2.55 -0.35 -3.08
CA LEU A 32 2.18 -0.88 -1.76
C LEU A 32 2.41 -2.39 -1.64
N GLU A 33 2.18 -3.14 -2.72
CA GLU A 33 2.47 -4.58 -2.76
C GLU A 33 3.97 -4.84 -2.66
N ASP A 34 4.78 -4.09 -3.41
CA ASP A 34 6.24 -4.17 -3.37
C ASP A 34 6.78 -3.84 -1.98
N ALA A 35 6.38 -2.69 -1.42
CA ALA A 35 6.80 -2.30 -0.08
C ALA A 35 6.31 -3.26 1.01
N SER A 36 5.12 -3.87 0.86
CA SER A 36 4.63 -4.88 1.80
C SER A 36 5.37 -6.22 1.69
N ALA A 37 6.01 -6.51 0.55
CA ALA A 37 6.82 -7.71 0.37
C ALA A 37 8.24 -7.52 0.94
N GLU A 38 8.81 -6.32 0.82
CA GLU A 38 10.17 -6.02 1.26
C GLU A 38 10.28 -5.69 2.75
N ILE A 39 9.25 -5.07 3.35
CA ILE A 39 9.29 -4.67 4.76
C ILE A 39 8.85 -5.84 5.66
N ASP A 40 9.76 -6.30 6.51
CA ASP A 40 9.49 -7.37 7.47
C ASP A 40 8.35 -7.01 8.43
N GLY A 41 7.43 -7.95 8.64
CA GLY A 41 6.18 -7.71 9.37
C GLY A 41 5.11 -6.88 8.64
N GLY A 42 5.42 -6.35 7.45
CA GLY A 42 4.52 -5.63 6.56
C GLY A 42 4.24 -4.17 6.92
N LEU A 43 3.65 -3.42 5.98
CA LEU A 43 3.46 -1.97 6.05
C LEU A 43 2.70 -1.47 7.28
N ALA A 44 1.72 -2.24 7.78
CA ALA A 44 0.86 -1.78 8.88
C ALA A 44 1.60 -1.61 10.21
N GLY A 45 2.72 -2.32 10.40
CA GLY A 45 3.57 -2.23 11.57
C GLY A 45 4.88 -1.47 11.34
N ALA A 46 5.14 -1.02 10.11
CA ALA A 46 6.40 -0.42 9.71
C ALA A 46 6.67 0.88 10.48
N ALA A 47 7.84 0.96 11.10
CA ALA A 47 8.37 2.20 11.64
C ALA A 47 8.99 3.04 10.51
N ALA A 48 9.22 4.33 10.79
CA ALA A 48 9.86 5.24 9.84
C ALA A 48 11.29 4.81 9.43
N ALA A 49 11.95 3.97 10.22
CA ALA A 49 13.24 3.38 9.86
C ALA A 49 13.08 2.32 8.75
N ASP A 50 12.04 1.49 8.84
CA ASP A 50 11.76 0.43 7.86
C ASP A 50 11.39 1.02 6.51
N ILE A 51 10.52 2.05 6.49
CA ILE A 51 10.18 2.80 5.27
C ILE A 51 11.44 3.40 4.63
N ARG A 52 12.36 3.96 5.44
CA ARG A 52 13.61 4.54 4.93
C ARG A 52 14.62 3.50 4.45
N GLY A 53 14.54 2.25 4.93
CA GLY A 53 15.38 1.17 4.44
C GLY A 53 14.92 0.64 3.07
N TYR A 54 13.63 0.76 2.77
CA TYR A 54 13.03 0.35 1.50
C TYR A 54 13.22 1.38 0.36
N LEU A 55 13.21 2.68 0.68
CA LEU A 55 13.37 3.78 -0.30
C LEU A 55 14.82 4.00 -0.74
#